data_AF-A0A524LS66-F1
#
_entry.id   AF-A0A524LS66-F1
#
_cell.length_a   1.000
_cell.length_b   1.000
_cell.length_c   1.000
_cell.angle_alpha   90.00
_cell.angle_beta   90.00
_cell.angle_gamma   90.00
#
_symmetry.space_group_name_H-M   'P 1'
#
loop_
_entity.id
_entity.type
_entity.pdbx_description
1 polymer ?
#
loop_
_entity_poly.entity_id
_entity_poly.type
_entity_poly.pdbx_seq_one_letter_code
_entity_poly.pdbx_strand_id
1 'polypeptide(L)'
;MNIFLVYGTRIVILALIAYSIAVITEQRTRRVSNRVIWFLSAGIILDITATGLMISGSGNTPFTLHGILGYSSLAGMLIDTVLIWRHRIHEGATIEVPKKLHIYSRYAYIWWILAFITGGMLVLLK
;
A
#
# COMPACT_ATOMS: atom_id res chain seq x y z
N MET A 1 -3.23 -19.23 15.57
CA MET A 1 -3.23 -18.49 14.29
C MET A 1 -2.31 -19.21 13.32
N ASN A 2 -2.74 -19.43 12.06
CA ASN A 2 -1.90 -20.06 11.04
C ASN A 2 -0.57 -19.30 10.88
N ILE A 3 0.55 -20.01 10.75
CA ILE A 3 1.89 -19.39 10.59
C ILE A 3 1.95 -18.41 9.41
N PHE A 4 1.22 -18.70 8.32
CA PHE A 4 1.08 -17.79 7.18
C PHE A 4 0.40 -16.48 7.56
N LEU A 5 -0.64 -16.52 8.41
CA LEU A 5 -1.32 -15.32 8.91
C LEU A 5 -0.43 -14.50 9.85
N VAL A 6 0.38 -15.15 10.70
CA VAL A 6 1.33 -14.48 11.60
C VAL A 6 2.37 -13.71 10.79
N TYR A 7 3.00 -14.36 9.79
CA TYR A 7 3.98 -13.69 8.93
C TYR A 7 3.33 -12.63 8.05
N GLY A 8 2.17 -12.90 7.45
CA GLY A 8 1.41 -11.93 6.68
C GLY A 8 1.09 -10.66 7.49
N THR A 9 0.65 -10.81 8.74
CA THR A 9 0.37 -9.67 9.63
C THR A 9 1.62 -8.86 9.95
N ARG A 10 2.76 -9.51 10.17
CA ARG A 10 4.03 -8.78 10.40
C ARG A 10 4.47 -8.03 9.15
N ILE A 11 4.35 -8.65 7.99
CA ILE A 11 4.75 -8.05 6.71
C ILE A 11 3.83 -6.88 6.33
N VAL A 12 2.51 -6.97 6.58
CA VAL A 12 1.59 -5.85 6.28
C VAL A 12 1.87 -4.64 7.18
N ILE A 13 2.36 -4.83 8.41
CA ILE A 13 2.82 -3.72 9.27
C ILE A 13 4.07 -3.06 8.67
N LEU A 14 5.00 -3.84 8.12
CA LEU A 14 6.15 -3.28 7.40
C LEU A 14 5.71 -2.54 6.14
N ALA A 15 4.71 -3.07 5.42
CA ALA A 15 4.10 -2.42 4.26
C ALA A 15 3.46 -1.08 4.66
N LEU A 16 2.71 -1.03 5.76
CA LEU A 16 2.14 0.20 6.32
C LEU A 16 3.22 1.24 6.55
N ILE A 17 4.30 0.88 7.27
CA ILE A 17 5.39 1.81 7.58
C ILE A 17 6.04 2.31 6.29
N ALA A 18 6.36 1.40 5.36
CA ALA A 18 7.01 1.75 4.11
C ALA A 18 6.13 2.66 3.24
N TYR A 19 4.86 2.30 3.03
CA TYR A 19 3.95 3.09 2.22
C TYR A 19 3.66 4.46 2.85
N SER A 20 3.51 4.51 4.17
CA SER A 20 3.35 5.77 4.92
C SER A 20 4.54 6.70 4.72
N ILE A 21 5.77 6.20 4.83
CA ILE A 21 6.96 7.00 4.61
C ILE A 21 6.98 7.53 3.18
N ALA A 22 6.66 6.70 2.18
CA ALA A 22 6.63 7.12 0.79
C ALA A 22 5.62 8.24 0.53
N VAL A 23 4.35 8.00 0.88
CA VAL A 23 3.26 8.94 0.60
C VAL A 23 3.43 10.22 1.42
N ILE A 24 3.71 10.15 2.72
CA ILE A 24 3.88 11.36 3.53
C ILE A 24 5.07 12.19 3.03
N THR A 25 6.16 11.55 2.59
CA THR A 25 7.31 12.26 2.01
C THR A 25 6.95 12.93 0.69
N GLU A 26 6.27 12.23 -0.22
CA GLU A 26 5.77 12.81 -1.47
C GLU A 26 4.81 13.96 -1.17
N GLN A 27 3.87 13.80 -0.24
CA GLN A 27 2.88 14.81 0.08
C GLN A 27 3.50 16.09 0.66
N ARG A 28 4.55 15.96 1.49
CA ARG A 28 5.25 17.11 2.10
C ARG A 28 6.19 17.81 1.14
N THR A 29 6.89 17.06 0.31
CA THR A 29 7.93 17.60 -0.58
C THR A 29 7.42 17.93 -1.97
N ARG A 30 6.27 17.38 -2.35
CA ARG A 30 5.67 17.39 -3.69
C ARG A 30 6.64 16.94 -4.79
N ARG A 31 7.59 16.07 -4.44
CA ARG A 31 8.65 15.60 -5.32
C ARG A 31 8.82 14.10 -5.15
N VAL A 32 9.13 13.43 -6.26
CA VAL A 32 9.42 12.00 -6.25
C VAL A 32 10.92 11.80 -6.04
N SER A 33 11.36 11.93 -4.79
CA SER A 33 12.75 11.64 -4.42
C SER A 33 13.06 10.15 -4.48
N ASN A 34 14.36 9.78 -4.46
CA ASN A 34 14.77 8.38 -4.37
C ASN A 34 14.19 7.69 -3.12
N ARG A 35 14.01 8.44 -2.03
CA ARG A 35 13.36 7.95 -0.81
C ARG A 35 11.92 7.54 -1.09
N VAL A 36 11.14 8.37 -1.79
CA VAL A 36 9.75 8.06 -2.16
C VAL A 36 9.71 6.76 -2.97
N ILE A 37 10.54 6.65 -4.01
CA ILE A 37 10.58 5.47 -4.87
C ILE A 37 10.94 4.19 -4.11
N TRP A 38 11.98 4.23 -3.29
CA TRP A 38 12.42 3.07 -2.52
C TRP A 38 11.34 2.58 -1.56
N PHE A 39 10.75 3.49 -0.79
CA PHE A 39 9.72 3.14 0.19
C PHE A 39 8.38 2.76 -0.46
N LEU A 40 8.02 3.38 -1.59
CA LEU A 40 6.80 3.04 -2.33
C LEU A 40 6.90 1.63 -2.92
N SER A 41 8.03 1.33 -3.56
CA SER A 41 8.31 0.01 -4.15
C SER A 41 8.39 -1.08 -3.08
N ALA A 42 9.09 -0.79 -1.97
CA ALA A 42 9.12 -1.72 -0.84
C ALA A 42 7.72 -1.95 -0.26
N GLY A 43 6.94 -0.88 -0.09
CA GLY A 43 5.56 -0.95 0.41
C GLY A 43 4.71 -1.89 -0.43
N ILE A 44 4.67 -1.72 -1.77
CA ILE A 44 3.79 -2.52 -2.62
C ILE A 44 4.22 -3.99 -2.67
N ILE A 45 5.53 -4.26 -2.69
CA ILE A 45 6.06 -5.63 -2.68
C ILE A 45 5.70 -6.33 -1.37
N LEU A 46 5.88 -5.64 -0.24
CA LEU A 46 5.49 -6.16 1.07
C LEU A 46 3.99 -6.40 1.14
N ASP A 47 3.16 -5.49 0.63
CA ASP A 47 1.70 -5.61 0.69
C ASP A 47 1.16 -6.78 -0.18
N ILE A 48 1.69 -6.95 -1.39
CA ILE A 48 1.39 -8.11 -2.25
C ILE A 48 1.78 -9.40 -1.52
N THR A 49 2.97 -9.43 -0.93
CA THR A 49 3.48 -10.61 -0.21
C THR A 49 2.60 -10.93 1.00
N ALA A 50 2.26 -9.92 1.81
CA ALA A 50 1.39 -10.08 2.96
C ALA A 50 0.00 -10.57 2.56
N THR A 51 -0.59 -9.99 1.50
CA THR A 51 -1.88 -10.41 0.96
C THR A 51 -1.86 -11.87 0.51
N GLY A 52 -0.82 -12.29 -0.23
CA GLY A 52 -0.67 -13.68 -0.66
C GLY A 52 -0.55 -14.68 0.51
N LEU A 53 0.22 -14.32 1.54
CA LEU A 53 0.34 -15.13 2.76
C LEU A 53 -0.99 -15.19 3.52
N MET A 54 -1.71 -14.07 3.62
CA MET A 54 -2.99 -14.03 4.32
C MET A 54 -4.07 -14.84 3.61
N ILE A 55 -4.13 -14.81 2.28
CA ILE A 55 -5.03 -15.67 1.48
C ILE A 55 -4.70 -17.14 1.73
N SER A 56 -3.43 -17.53 1.58
CA SER A 56 -2.96 -18.90 1.78
C SER A 56 -3.19 -19.41 3.20
N GLY A 57 -3.11 -18.51 4.18
CA GLY A 57 -3.33 -18.81 5.59
C GLY A 57 -4.79 -18.81 6.02
N SER A 58 -5.69 -18.25 5.20
CA SER A 58 -7.11 -18.13 5.52
C SER A 58 -7.87 -19.41 5.17
N GLY A 59 -8.69 -19.89 6.11
CA GLY A 59 -9.66 -20.96 5.85
C GLY A 59 -10.97 -20.47 5.23
N ASN A 60 -11.07 -19.19 4.89
CA ASN A 60 -12.25 -18.58 4.26
C ASN A 60 -11.99 -18.37 2.78
N THR A 61 -13.06 -18.18 2.00
CA THR A 61 -12.92 -17.77 0.60
C THR A 61 -12.32 -16.36 0.51
N PRO A 62 -11.47 -16.07 -0.50
CA PRO A 62 -10.85 -14.75 -0.67
C PRO A 62 -11.85 -13.60 -0.94
N PHE A 63 -13.10 -13.91 -1.30
CA PHE A 63 -14.14 -12.93 -1.63
C PHE A 63 -15.01 -12.56 -0.43
N THR A 64 -14.39 -12.05 0.63
CA THR A 64 -15.12 -11.39 1.74
C THR A 64 -15.26 -9.89 1.47
N LEU A 65 -16.14 -9.19 2.19
CA LEU A 65 -16.23 -7.72 2.13
C LEU A 65 -14.86 -7.06 2.35
N HIS A 66 -14.10 -7.54 3.35
CA HIS A 66 -12.75 -7.07 3.60
C HIS A 66 -11.78 -7.47 2.48
N GLY A 67 -11.92 -8.67 1.90
CA GLY A 67 -11.13 -9.07 0.73
C GLY A 67 -11.28 -8.09 -0.44
N ILE A 68 -12.51 -7.66 -0.75
CA ILE A 68 -12.78 -6.66 -1.79
C ILE A 68 -12.15 -5.30 -1.45
N LEU A 69 -12.26 -4.86 -0.19
CA LEU A 69 -11.58 -3.63 0.28
C LEU A 69 -10.06 -3.75 0.16
N GLY A 70 -9.49 -4.90 0.52
CA GLY A 70 -8.07 -5.20 0.40
C GLY A 70 -7.59 -5.17 -1.05
N TYR A 71 -8.27 -5.89 -1.96
CA TYR A 71 -7.88 -5.93 -3.38
C TYR A 71 -8.02 -4.58 -4.07
N SER A 72 -9.09 -3.82 -3.77
CA SER A 72 -9.26 -2.47 -4.33
C SER A 72 -8.19 -1.51 -3.81
N SER A 73 -7.79 -1.64 -2.54
CA SER A 73 -6.69 -0.87 -1.95
C SER A 73 -5.34 -1.22 -2.56
N LEU A 74 -5.06 -2.52 -2.73
CA LEU A 74 -3.85 -3.00 -3.37
C LEU A 74 -3.77 -2.53 -4.83
N ALA A 75 -4.89 -2.58 -5.56
CA ALA A 75 -4.97 -2.06 -6.92
C ALA A 75 -4.70 -0.54 -6.96
N GLY A 76 -5.31 0.24 -6.05
CA GLY A 76 -5.05 1.68 -5.94
C GLY A 76 -3.59 2.00 -5.65
N MET A 77 -2.99 1.28 -4.71
CA MET A 77 -1.56 1.40 -4.37
C MET A 77 -0.64 1.02 -5.54
N LEU A 78 -0.99 -0.02 -6.30
CA LEU A 78 -0.23 -0.43 -7.48
C LEU A 78 -0.31 0.62 -8.59
N ILE A 79 -1.50 1.14 -8.88
CA ILE A 79 -1.68 2.21 -9.87
C ILE A 79 -0.90 3.45 -9.44
N ASP A 80 -0.96 3.82 -8.16
CA ASP A 80 -0.19 4.94 -7.61
C ASP A 80 1.31 4.74 -7.83
N THR A 81 1.80 3.54 -7.51
CA THR A 81 3.19 3.15 -7.71
C THR A 81 3.62 3.29 -9.17
N VAL A 82 2.81 2.79 -10.11
CA VAL A 82 3.10 2.89 -11.55
C VAL A 82 3.12 4.35 -12.02
N LEU A 83 2.16 5.16 -11.57
CA LEU A 83 2.08 6.57 -11.97
C LEU A 83 3.24 7.40 -11.42
N ILE A 84 3.62 7.17 -10.15
CA ILE A 84 4.77 7.82 -9.50
C ILE A 84 6.08 7.41 -10.17
N TRP A 85 6.27 6.13 -10.48
CA TRP A 85 7.43 5.66 -11.23
C TRP A 85 7.50 6.25 -12.63
N ARG A 86 6.37 6.29 -13.35
CA ARG A 86 6.31 6.91 -14.68
C ARG A 86 6.70 8.38 -14.60
N HIS A 87 6.15 9.13 -13.64
CA HIS A 87 6.54 10.53 -13.43
C HIS A 87 8.05 10.66 -13.13
N ARG A 88 8.60 9.80 -12.27
CA ARG A 88 10.03 9.80 -11.93
C ARG A 88 10.95 9.57 -13.13
N ILE A 89 10.57 8.66 -14.02
CA ILE A 89 11.35 8.29 -15.21
C ILE A 89 11.29 9.39 -16.26
N HIS A 90 10.11 9.96 -16.50
CA HIS A 90 9.91 10.97 -17.55
C HIS A 90 10.36 12.37 -17.14
N GLU A 91 10.07 12.80 -15.91
CA GLU A 91 10.28 14.19 -15.47
C GLU A 91 11.50 14.35 -14.56
N GLY A 92 12.00 13.26 -13.97
CA GLY A 92 13.10 13.29 -13.00
C GLY A 92 12.63 13.52 -11.55
N ALA A 93 13.55 13.90 -10.66
CA ALA A 93 13.31 14.01 -9.20
C ALA A 93 13.07 15.45 -8.72
N THR A 94 13.45 16.41 -9.54
CA THR A 94 13.45 17.83 -9.19
C THR A 94 12.13 18.50 -9.53
N ILE A 95 11.40 17.95 -10.50
CA ILE A 95 10.10 18.44 -10.95
C ILE A 95 9.03 18.14 -9.90
N GLU A 96 8.13 19.11 -9.71
CA GLU A 96 7.00 18.98 -8.80
C GLU A 96 5.96 18.01 -9.35
N VAL A 97 5.42 17.16 -8.48
CA VAL A 97 4.38 16.19 -8.83
C VAL A 97 3.13 16.94 -9.29
N PRO A 98 2.55 16.58 -10.46
CA PRO A 98 1.31 17.20 -10.93
C PRO A 98 0.20 17.05 -9.89
N LYS A 99 -0.57 18.12 -9.66
CA LYS A 99 -1.66 18.16 -8.67
C LYS A 99 -2.60 16.95 -8.73
N LYS A 100 -2.91 16.46 -9.93
CA LYS A 100 -3.78 15.27 -10.12
C LYS A 100 -3.15 14.00 -9.53
N LEU A 101 -1.86 13.77 -9.79
CA LEU A 101 -1.13 12.62 -9.26
C LEU A 101 -0.98 12.72 -7.74
N HIS A 102 -0.61 13.91 -7.25
CA HIS A 102 -0.52 14.18 -5.81
C HIS A 102 -1.83 13.90 -5.06
N ILE A 103 -2.98 14.31 -5.61
CA ILE A 103 -4.28 14.03 -5.01
C ILE A 103 -4.62 12.54 -5.09
N TYR A 104 -4.27 11.88 -6.20
CA TYR A 104 -4.48 10.45 -6.36
C TYR A 104 -3.73 9.63 -5.30
N SER A 105 -2.42 9.89 -5.12
CA SER A 105 -1.59 9.21 -4.11
C SER A 105 -2.19 9.33 -2.71
N ARG A 106 -2.71 10.52 -2.37
CA ARG A 106 -3.38 10.75 -1.10
C ARG A 106 -4.65 9.90 -0.93
N TYR A 107 -5.49 9.81 -1.96
CA TYR A 107 -6.71 9.00 -1.89
C TYR A 107 -6.40 7.50 -1.87
N ALA A 108 -5.44 7.03 -2.65
CA ALA A 108 -4.98 5.65 -2.62
C ALA A 108 -4.49 5.28 -1.21
N TYR A 109 -3.70 6.14 -0.59
CA TYR A 109 -3.21 5.95 0.77
C TYR A 109 -4.31 5.92 1.84
N ILE A 110 -5.26 6.86 1.78
CA ILE A 110 -6.41 6.88 2.71
C ILE A 110 -7.22 5.60 2.56
N TRP A 111 -7.52 5.19 1.32
CA TRP A 111 -8.25 3.96 1.05
C TRP A 111 -7.53 2.72 1.59
N TRP A 112 -6.20 2.67 1.40
CA TRP A 112 -5.36 1.60 1.94
C TRP A 112 -5.36 1.55 3.47
N ILE A 113 -5.30 2.71 4.15
CA ILE A 113 -5.43 2.78 5.62
C ILE A 113 -6.77 2.21 6.09
N LEU A 114 -7.87 2.53 5.40
CA LEU A 114 -9.19 1.99 5.75
C LEU A 114 -9.23 0.47 5.63
N ALA A 115 -8.64 -0.09 4.56
CA ALA A 115 -8.48 -1.53 4.43
C ALA A 115 -7.62 -2.12 5.56
N PHE A 116 -6.47 -1.52 5.89
CA PHE A 116 -5.62 -1.97 6.99
C PHE A 116 -6.36 -2.00 8.34
N ILE A 117 -7.08 -0.92 8.68
CA ILE A 117 -7.83 -0.81 9.94
C ILE A 117 -8.94 -1.86 9.99
N THR A 118 -9.73 -1.99 8.92
CA THR A 118 -10.81 -3.00 8.86
C THR A 118 -10.27 -4.43 9.00
N GLY A 119 -9.10 -4.71 8.42
CA GLY A 119 -8.43 -6.01 8.57
C GLY A 119 -7.98 -6.28 10.00
N GLY A 120 -7.36 -5.30 10.65
CA GLY A 120 -6.97 -5.39 12.06
C GLY A 120 -8.18 -5.60 12.99
N MET A 121 -9.30 -4.90 12.74
CA MET A 121 -10.53 -5.08 13.51
C MET A 121 -11.10 -6.49 13.37
N LEU A 122 -11.05 -7.09 12.18
CA LEU A 122 -11.52 -8.47 11.98
C LEU A 122 -10.70 -9.50 12.76
N VAL A 123 -9.41 -9.24 12.96
CA VAL A 123 -8.55 -10.09 13.79
C VAL A 123 -8.83 -9.89 15.28
N LEU A 124 -9.12 -8.66 15.71
CA LEU A 124 -9.43 -8.36 17.12
C LEU A 124 -10.80 -8.89 17.56
N LEU A 125 -11.78 -8.96 16.65
CA LEU A 125 -13.15 -9.38 16.93
C LEU A 125 -13.37 -10.89 16.79
N LYS A 126 -12.36 -11.65 16.36
CA LYS A 126 -12.39 -13.12 16.24
C LYS A 126 -11.57 -13.78 17.33
#